data_AF-A0A170W0S9-F1
#
_entry.id   AF-A0A170W0S9-F1
#
_cell.length_a   1.000
_cell.length_b   1.000
_cell.length_c   1.000
_cell.angle_alpha   90.00
_cell.angle_beta   90.00
_cell.angle_gamma   90.00
#
_symmetry.space_group_name_H-M   'P 1'
#
loop_
_entity.id
_entity.type
_entity.pdbx_description
1 polymer ?
#
loop_
_entity_poly.entity_id
_entity_poly.type
_entity_poly.pdbx_seq_one_letter_code
_entity_poly.pdbx_strand_id
1 'polypeptide(L)'
;VTNRITEGQHLMSVMEDVFKRALDRTPIDRQESLREAVAELHNSWEQLTIDLKSVIAQLNTAIARWDDFYDNIDKLDAYLDGVTDKLKEKYDTKAELGEMKTIFERLKHMHSDLMGKKNELDRLKNEAAELSTWANNSNANEKITSL
;
A
#
# COMPACT_ATOMS: atom_id res chain seq x y z
N VAL A 1 17.86 2.57 1.61
CA VAL A 1 18.01 1.09 1.68
C VAL A 1 18.97 0.55 0.64
N THR A 2 18.97 1.08 -0.59
CA THR A 2 19.99 0.81 -1.63
C THR A 2 21.42 0.90 -1.08
N ASN A 3 21.72 1.93 -0.27
CA ASN A 3 23.02 2.09 0.38
C ASN A 3 23.43 0.92 1.29
N ARG A 4 22.49 0.22 1.94
CA ARG A 4 22.83 -0.92 2.83
C ARG A 4 23.12 -2.20 2.04
N ILE A 5 22.42 -2.41 0.93
CA ILE A 5 22.71 -3.52 0.01
C ILE A 5 24.06 -3.30 -0.66
N THR A 6 24.36 -2.07 -1.10
CA THR A 6 25.65 -1.71 -1.69
C THR A 6 26.79 -1.86 -0.69
N GLU A 7 26.61 -1.44 0.55
CA GLU A 7 27.60 -1.62 1.61
C GLU A 7 27.87 -3.11 1.89
N GLY A 8 26.83 -3.93 1.98
CA GLY A 8 27.03 -5.37 2.19
C GLY A 8 27.65 -6.09 0.99
N GLN A 9 27.37 -5.66 -0.25
CA GLN A 9 28.09 -6.13 -1.44
C GLN A 9 29.58 -5.76 -1.36
N HIS A 10 29.91 -4.56 -0.89
CA HIS A 10 31.30 -4.16 -0.69
C HIS A 10 31.99 -5.03 0.38
N LEU A 11 31.33 -5.28 1.51
CA LEU A 11 31.85 -6.14 2.57
C LEU A 11 32.08 -7.58 2.10
N MET A 12 31.17 -8.14 1.29
CA MET A 12 31.36 -9.46 0.66
C MET A 12 32.57 -9.49 -0.27
N SER A 13 32.75 -8.45 -1.09
CA SER A 13 33.93 -8.33 -1.96
C SER A 13 35.25 -8.25 -1.18
N VAL A 14 35.27 -7.49 -0.09
CA VAL A 14 36.44 -7.43 0.82
C VAL A 14 36.68 -8.79 1.47
N MET A 15 35.62 -9.48 1.89
CA MET A 15 35.70 -10.80 2.49
C MET A 15 36.27 -11.85 1.53
N GLU A 16 35.87 -11.84 0.26
CA GLU A 16 36.43 -12.71 -0.79
C GLU A 16 37.95 -12.50 -0.94
N ASP A 17 38.40 -11.25 -0.93
CA ASP A 17 39.83 -10.92 -1.04
C ASP A 17 40.63 -11.34 0.19
N VAL A 18 40.04 -11.24 1.38
CA VAL A 18 40.63 -11.74 2.63
C VAL A 18 40.68 -13.27 2.62
N PHE A 19 39.62 -13.93 2.15
CA PHE A 19 39.55 -15.38 2.02
C PHE A 19 40.62 -15.94 1.08
N LYS A 20 40.83 -15.32 -0.09
CA LYS A 20 41.90 -15.71 -1.02
C LYS A 20 43.27 -15.67 -0.33
N ARG A 21 43.58 -14.61 0.42
CA ARG A 21 44.84 -14.48 1.18
C ARG A 21 44.94 -15.46 2.34
N ALA A 22 43.81 -15.82 2.96
CA ALA A 22 43.76 -16.78 4.06
C ALA A 22 43.98 -18.21 3.56
N LEU A 23 43.43 -18.58 2.40
CA LEU A 23 43.65 -19.89 1.76
C LEU A 23 45.15 -20.15 1.52
N ASP A 24 45.89 -19.16 1.03
CA ASP A 24 47.34 -19.26 0.77
C ASP A 24 48.18 -19.54 2.03
N ARG A 25 47.63 -19.24 3.22
CA ARG A 25 48.31 -19.37 4.51
C ARG A 25 47.74 -20.50 5.37
N THR A 26 46.68 -21.16 4.89
CA THR A 26 45.95 -22.19 5.66
C THR A 26 46.43 -23.59 5.24
N PRO A 27 46.76 -24.47 6.21
CA PRO A 27 47.06 -25.87 5.94
C PRO A 27 45.98 -26.58 5.12
N ILE A 28 46.38 -27.49 4.22
CA ILE A 28 45.47 -28.16 3.26
C ILE A 28 44.28 -28.85 3.95
N ASP A 29 44.49 -29.42 5.14
CA ASP A 29 43.47 -30.07 5.97
C ASP A 29 42.37 -29.13 6.48
N ARG A 30 42.60 -27.81 6.46
CA ARG A 30 41.63 -26.78 6.92
C ARG A 30 41.06 -25.92 5.79
N GLN A 31 41.59 -26.04 4.57
CA GLN A 31 41.12 -25.26 3.43
C GLN A 31 39.68 -25.60 3.03
N GLU A 32 39.27 -26.87 3.15
CA GLU A 32 37.90 -27.30 2.81
C GLU A 32 36.87 -26.68 3.76
N SER A 33 37.09 -26.77 5.07
CA SER A 33 36.22 -26.14 6.06
C SER A 33 36.13 -24.62 5.87
N LEU A 34 37.21 -23.96 5.45
CA LEU A 34 37.19 -22.54 5.14
C LEU A 34 36.35 -22.24 3.87
N ARG A 35 36.45 -23.09 2.83
CA ARG A 35 35.61 -22.99 1.61
C ARG A 35 34.13 -23.16 1.93
N GLU A 36 33.78 -24.14 2.75
CA GLU A 36 32.41 -24.37 3.20
C GLU A 36 31.85 -23.16 3.96
N ALA A 37 32.61 -22.60 4.90
CA ALA A 37 32.18 -21.42 5.67
C ALA A 37 31.97 -20.18 4.78
N VAL A 38 32.80 -19.98 3.76
CA VAL A 38 32.62 -18.88 2.79
C VAL A 38 31.41 -19.11 1.90
N ALA A 39 31.19 -20.34 1.43
CA ALA A 39 30.01 -20.70 0.66
C ALA A 39 28.71 -20.48 1.47
N GLU A 40 28.70 -20.88 2.74
CA GLU A 40 27.57 -20.64 3.65
C GLU A 40 27.30 -19.14 3.83
N LEU A 41 28.35 -18.34 4.03
CA LEU A 41 28.21 -16.89 4.14
C LEU A 41 27.62 -16.27 2.87
N HIS A 42 28.08 -16.70 1.69
CA HIS A 42 27.53 -16.24 0.41
C HIS A 42 26.04 -16.56 0.29
N ASN A 43 25.65 -17.79 0.59
CA ASN A 43 24.26 -18.22 0.53
C ASN A 43 23.38 -17.42 1.52
N SER A 44 23.87 -17.21 2.75
CA SER A 44 23.19 -16.41 3.76
C SER A 44 23.00 -14.95 3.32
N TRP A 45 24.04 -14.35 2.72
CA TRP A 45 23.98 -12.99 2.20
C TRP A 45 23.00 -12.83 1.03
N GLU A 46 23.00 -13.79 0.10
CA GLU A 46 22.07 -13.80 -1.02
C GLU A 46 20.62 -13.92 -0.54
N GLN A 47 20.36 -14.85 0.39
CA GLN A 47 19.04 -15.01 1.00
C GLN A 47 18.59 -13.74 1.72
N LEU A 48 19.45 -13.13 2.53
CA LEU A 48 19.15 -11.86 3.20
C LEU A 48 18.83 -10.74 2.20
N THR A 49 19.54 -10.69 1.08
CA THR A 49 19.29 -9.70 0.02
C THR A 49 17.93 -9.92 -0.63
N ILE A 50 17.53 -11.16 -0.88
CA ILE A 50 16.21 -11.52 -1.41
C ILE A 50 15.12 -11.12 -0.41
N ASP A 51 15.27 -11.50 0.85
CA ASP A 51 14.30 -11.22 1.91
C ASP A 51 14.12 -9.71 2.09
N LEU A 52 15.21 -8.95 2.13
CA LEU A 52 15.18 -7.50 2.24
C LEU A 52 14.46 -6.86 1.06
N LYS A 53 14.73 -7.29 -0.18
CA LYS A 53 14.04 -6.80 -1.37
C LYS A 53 12.54 -7.12 -1.32
N SER A 54 12.17 -8.31 -0.86
CA SER A 54 10.78 -8.73 -0.69
C SER A 54 10.05 -7.83 0.30
N VAL A 55 10.63 -7.58 1.49
CA VAL A 55 10.05 -6.70 2.50
C VAL A 55 9.90 -5.27 1.97
N ILE A 56 10.89 -4.74 1.25
CA ILE A 56 10.78 -3.40 0.63
C ILE A 56 9.62 -3.35 -0.36
N ALA A 57 9.48 -4.36 -1.22
CA ALA A 57 8.39 -4.41 -2.19
C ALA A 57 7.01 -4.45 -1.52
N GLN A 58 6.88 -5.24 -0.44
CA GLN A 58 5.67 -5.30 0.38
C GLN A 58 5.37 -3.94 1.02
N LEU A 59 6.36 -3.27 1.60
CA LEU A 59 6.20 -1.92 2.19
C LEU A 59 5.77 -0.88 1.14
N ASN A 60 6.41 -0.87 -0.04
CA ASN A 60 6.03 0.05 -1.11
C ASN A 60 4.60 -0.19 -1.60
N THR A 61 4.19 -1.46 -1.68
CA THR A 61 2.82 -1.84 -2.06
C THR A 61 1.82 -1.35 -1.01
N ALA A 62 2.16 -1.49 0.27
CA ALA A 62 1.32 -1.02 1.35
C ALA A 62 1.21 0.50 1.38
N ILE A 63 2.31 1.24 1.13
CA ILE A 63 2.29 2.70 1.00
C ILE A 63 1.36 3.12 -0.15
N ALA A 64 1.50 2.52 -1.33
CA ALA A 64 0.64 2.84 -2.46
C ALA A 64 -0.85 2.58 -2.16
N ARG A 65 -1.16 1.48 -1.46
CA ARG A 65 -2.52 1.20 -0.98
C ARG A 65 -3.04 2.26 -0.01
N TRP A 66 -2.19 2.76 0.89
CA TRP A 66 -2.55 3.86 1.78
C TRP A 66 -2.84 5.14 1.03
N ASP A 67 -2.01 5.49 0.04
CA ASP A 67 -2.22 6.68 -0.79
C ASP A 67 -3.54 6.59 -1.57
N ASP A 68 -3.78 5.46 -2.25
CA ASP A 68 -5.03 5.21 -2.98
C ASP A 68 -6.26 5.28 -2.07
N PHE A 69 -6.14 4.77 -0.85
CA PHE A 69 -7.19 4.78 0.16
C PHE A 69 -7.57 6.22 0.58
N TYR A 70 -6.59 7.06 0.93
CA TYR A 70 -6.85 8.45 1.30
C TYR A 70 -7.42 9.26 0.13
N ASP A 71 -6.88 9.06 -1.08
CA ASP A 71 -7.41 9.67 -2.30
C ASP A 71 -8.88 9.32 -2.55
N ASN A 72 -9.27 8.07 -2.29
CA ASN A 72 -10.66 7.62 -2.47
C ASN A 72 -11.60 8.19 -1.40
N ILE A 73 -11.13 8.34 -0.17
CA ILE A 73 -11.87 9.03 0.90
C ILE A 73 -12.13 10.48 0.52
N ASP A 74 -11.11 11.22 0.09
CA ASP A 74 -11.25 12.64 -0.24
C ASP A 74 -12.19 12.85 -1.44
N LYS A 75 -12.15 11.95 -2.44
CA LYS A 75 -13.09 11.96 -3.56
C LYS A 75 -14.53 11.67 -3.12
N LEU A 76 -14.71 10.76 -2.16
CA LEU A 76 -16.03 10.43 -1.63
C LEU A 76 -16.60 11.59 -0.81
N ASP A 77 -15.78 12.23 0.01
CA ASP A 77 -16.14 13.40 0.81
C ASP A 77 -16.62 14.56 -0.10
N ALA A 78 -15.80 14.92 -1.09
CA ALA A 78 -16.14 15.96 -2.06
C ALA A 78 -17.43 15.66 -2.86
N TYR A 79 -17.68 14.38 -3.15
CA TYR A 79 -18.92 13.95 -3.78
C TYR A 79 -20.13 14.13 -2.86
N LEU A 80 -20.01 13.73 -1.59
CA LEU A 80 -21.09 13.86 -0.60
C LEU A 80 -21.44 15.33 -0.35
N ASP A 81 -20.45 16.21 -0.28
CA ASP A 81 -20.67 17.66 -0.21
C ASP A 81 -21.45 18.17 -1.44
N GLY A 82 -21.02 17.78 -2.64
CA GLY A 82 -21.68 18.20 -3.88
C GLY A 82 -23.12 17.68 -4.02
N VAL A 83 -23.42 16.47 -3.55
CA VAL A 83 -24.79 15.95 -3.51
C VAL A 83 -25.63 16.66 -2.45
N THR A 84 -25.06 16.94 -1.28
CA THR A 84 -25.72 17.68 -0.22
C THR A 84 -26.14 19.06 -0.69
N ASP A 85 -25.31 19.76 -1.46
CA ASP A 85 -25.66 21.07 -2.02
C ASP A 85 -26.74 20.98 -3.11
N LYS A 86 -26.69 19.96 -3.99
CA LYS A 86 -27.76 19.70 -4.97
C LYS A 86 -29.10 19.36 -4.32
N LEU A 87 -29.09 18.71 -3.16
CA LEU A 87 -30.29 18.39 -2.38
C LEU A 87 -30.89 19.61 -1.68
N LYS A 88 -30.07 20.61 -1.33
CA LYS A 88 -30.54 21.88 -0.76
C LYS A 88 -31.24 22.79 -1.79
N GLU A 89 -31.03 22.53 -3.09
CA GLU A 89 -31.67 23.29 -4.16
C GLU A 89 -33.19 23.15 -4.07
N LYS A 90 -33.91 24.28 -3.94
CA LYS A 90 -35.37 24.28 -3.94
C LYS A 90 -35.88 24.09 -5.35
N TYR A 91 -36.68 23.05 -5.54
CA TYR A 91 -37.37 22.79 -6.80
C TYR A 91 -38.66 23.59 -6.87
N ASP A 92 -38.75 24.57 -7.76
CA ASP A 92 -40.01 25.20 -8.15
C ASP A 92 -40.53 24.47 -9.40
N THR A 93 -41.66 23.78 -9.24
CA THR A 93 -42.28 22.95 -10.29
C THR A 93 -43.41 23.67 -11.02
N LYS A 94 -43.77 24.90 -10.60
CA LYS A 94 -44.89 25.71 -11.13
C LYS A 94 -46.22 24.95 -11.34
N ALA A 95 -46.41 23.81 -10.67
CA ALA A 95 -47.49 22.84 -10.89
C ALA A 95 -47.56 22.23 -12.32
N GLU A 96 -46.47 22.27 -13.08
CA GLU A 96 -46.38 21.64 -14.39
C GLU A 96 -45.95 20.15 -14.26
N LEU A 97 -46.79 19.25 -14.80
CA LEU A 97 -46.54 17.81 -14.74
C LEU A 97 -45.21 17.40 -15.42
N GLY A 98 -44.84 18.10 -16.50
CA GLY A 98 -43.58 17.89 -17.20
C GLY A 98 -42.37 18.21 -16.33
N GLU A 99 -42.39 19.34 -15.62
CA GLU A 99 -41.33 19.75 -14.69
C GLU A 99 -41.21 18.79 -13.51
N MET A 100 -42.35 18.38 -12.92
CA MET A 100 -42.36 17.36 -11.86
C MET A 100 -41.76 16.02 -12.31
N LYS A 101 -42.05 15.57 -13.53
CA LYS A 101 -41.50 14.31 -14.06
C LYS A 101 -40.00 14.39 -14.28
N THR A 102 -39.51 15.51 -14.80
CA THR A 102 -38.06 15.75 -14.97
C THR A 102 -37.33 15.75 -13.63
N ILE A 103 -37.88 16.40 -12.61
CA ILE A 103 -37.30 16.43 -11.26
C ILE A 103 -37.30 15.04 -10.63
N PHE A 104 -38.39 14.27 -10.79
CA PHE A 104 -38.48 12.91 -10.30
C PHE A 104 -37.41 11.99 -10.91
N GLU A 105 -37.21 12.02 -12.22
CA GLU A 105 -36.16 11.22 -12.87
C GLU A 105 -34.75 11.66 -12.41
N ARG A 106 -34.53 12.97 -12.23
CA ARG A 106 -33.26 13.50 -11.68
C ARG A 106 -32.98 12.97 -10.28
N LEU A 107 -33.97 13.00 -9.38
CA LEU A 107 -33.86 12.48 -8.02
C LEU A 107 -33.64 10.97 -8.01
N LYS A 108 -34.31 10.23 -8.90
CA LYS A 108 -34.13 8.78 -9.04
C LYS A 108 -32.72 8.42 -9.50
N HIS A 109 -32.17 9.17 -10.46
CA HIS A 109 -30.78 8.98 -10.89
C HIS A 109 -29.80 9.27 -9.75
N MET A 110 -29.99 10.40 -9.05
CA MET A 110 -29.16 10.77 -7.89
C MET A 110 -29.22 9.71 -6.77
N HIS A 111 -30.39 9.12 -6.51
CA HIS A 111 -30.51 8.01 -5.58
C HIS A 111 -29.72 6.79 -6.06
N SER A 112 -29.82 6.42 -7.34
CA SER A 112 -29.03 5.30 -7.89
C SER A 112 -27.53 5.51 -7.69
N ASP A 113 -27.05 6.72 -7.95
CA ASP A 113 -25.64 7.08 -7.78
C ASP A 113 -25.22 7.02 -6.31
N LEU A 114 -26.06 7.52 -5.39
CA LEU A 114 -25.84 7.41 -3.94
C LEU A 114 -25.73 5.96 -3.48
N MET A 115 -26.56 5.05 -4.00
CA MET A 115 -26.48 3.63 -3.67
C MET A 115 -25.17 3.01 -4.20
N GLY A 116 -24.70 3.42 -5.38
CA GLY A 116 -23.39 3.03 -5.89
C GLY A 116 -22.25 3.48 -4.97
N LYS A 117 -22.29 4.73 -4.51
CA LYS A 117 -21.31 5.30 -3.58
C LYS A 117 -21.35 4.68 -2.20
N LYS A 118 -22.52 4.25 -1.72
CA LYS A 118 -22.64 3.47 -0.49
C LYS A 118 -21.85 2.15 -0.58
N ASN A 119 -21.97 1.43 -1.70
CA ASN A 119 -21.20 0.19 -1.90
C ASN A 119 -19.69 0.46 -1.93
N GLU A 120 -19.27 1.58 -2.52
CA GLU A 120 -17.87 2.02 -2.52
C GLU A 120 -17.36 2.33 -1.10
N LEU A 121 -18.17 3.02 -0.28
CA LEU A 121 -17.87 3.27 1.13
C LEU A 121 -17.75 1.96 1.94
N ASP A 122 -18.65 1.00 1.73
CA ASP A 122 -18.60 -0.29 2.41
C ASP A 122 -17.33 -1.07 2.01
N ARG A 123 -16.90 -0.97 0.75
CA ARG A 123 -15.61 -1.52 0.31
C ARG A 123 -14.43 -0.83 0.99
N LEU A 124 -14.41 0.50 1.04
CA LEU A 124 -13.37 1.27 1.70
C LEU A 124 -13.30 0.98 3.21
N LYS A 125 -14.44 0.73 3.88
CA LYS A 125 -14.47 0.30 5.29
C LYS A 125 -13.74 -1.03 5.51
N ASN A 126 -13.97 -2.00 4.62
CA ASN A 126 -13.27 -3.28 4.70
C ASN A 126 -11.76 -3.11 4.46
N GLU A 127 -11.40 -2.30 3.47
CA GLU A 127 -10.00 -1.97 3.17
C GLU A 127 -9.31 -1.26 4.34
N ALA A 128 -9.98 -0.32 5.03
CA ALA A 128 -9.48 0.32 6.23
C ALA A 128 -9.22 -0.66 7.37
N ALA A 129 -10.12 -1.63 7.57
CA ALA A 129 -9.98 -2.64 8.61
C ALA A 129 -8.76 -3.55 8.34
N GLU A 130 -8.58 -3.95 7.08
CA GLU A 130 -7.41 -4.74 6.65
C GLU A 130 -6.11 -3.94 6.83
N LEU A 131 -6.07 -2.70 6.35
CA LEU A 131 -4.91 -1.82 6.45
C LEU A 131 -4.56 -1.46 7.90
N SER A 132 -5.58 -1.24 8.76
CA SER A 132 -5.42 -0.97 10.19
C SER A 132 -4.84 -2.16 10.94
N THR A 133 -5.27 -3.38 10.59
CA THR A 133 -4.71 -4.62 11.15
C THR A 133 -3.24 -4.79 10.75
N TRP A 134 -2.89 -4.43 9.52
CA TRP A 134 -1.51 -4.49 9.03
C TRP A 134 -0.60 -3.43 9.68
N ALA A 135 -1.08 -2.19 9.84
CA ALA A 135 -0.31 -1.09 10.41
C ALA A 135 -0.34 -1.01 11.94
N ASN A 136 -1.15 -1.83 12.61
CA ASN A 136 -1.47 -1.74 14.04
C ASN A 136 -1.81 -0.29 14.47
N ASN A 137 -2.60 0.40 13.64
CA ASN A 137 -2.95 1.81 13.80
C ASN A 137 -4.42 2.02 13.39
N SER A 138 -5.23 2.66 14.25
CA SER A 138 -6.67 2.88 14.07
C SER A 138 -7.04 4.09 13.20
N ASN A 139 -6.08 4.95 12.85
CA ASN A 139 -6.34 6.25 12.18
C ASN A 139 -7.16 6.12 10.88
N ALA A 140 -6.97 5.04 10.12
CA ALA A 140 -7.72 4.79 8.89
C ALA A 140 -9.20 4.51 9.13
N ASN A 141 -9.50 3.73 10.18
CA ASN A 141 -10.86 3.45 10.58
C ASN A 141 -11.53 4.73 11.09
N GLU A 142 -10.80 5.53 11.87
CA GLU A 142 -11.28 6.83 12.38
C GLU A 142 -11.59 7.81 11.25
N LYS A 143 -10.74 7.88 10.21
CA LYS A 143 -10.96 8.75 9.07
C LYS A 143 -12.20 8.36 8.28
N ILE A 144 -12.43 7.06 8.03
CA ILE A 144 -13.65 6.60 7.35
C ILE A 144 -14.91 6.78 8.17
N THR A 145 -14.86 6.60 9.49
CA THR A 145 -16.04 6.84 10.34
C THR A 145 -16.36 8.33 10.51
N SER A 146 -15.43 9.22 10.16
CA SER A 146 -15.61 10.68 10.20
C SER A 146 -16.24 11.29 8.94
N LEU A 147 -16.35 10.52 7.84
CA LEU A 147 -17.17 10.86 6.66
C LEU A 147 -18.66 10.80 7.02
#